data_AF-A0A192H0Y1-F1
#
_entry.id   AF-A0A192H0Y1-F1
#
_cell.length_a   1.000
_cell.length_b   1.000
_cell.length_c   1.000
_cell.angle_alpha   90.00
_cell.angle_beta   90.00
_cell.angle_gamma   90.00
#
_symmetry.space_group_name_H-M   'P 1'
#
loop_
_entity.id
_entity.type
_entity.pdbx_description
1 polymer ?
#
loop_
_entity_poly.entity_id
_entity_poly.type
_entity_poly.pdbx_seq_one_letter_code
_entity_poly.pdbx_strand_id
1 'polypeptide(L)'
;MLKIGVIGLGNIAQKAYLPVMAGMQDQVEWILCTRNNEKLQYLQQRYGFKKVVHSVTDLLELAPTAVFIHTPTETHAQLIE
;
A
#
# COMPACT_ATOMS: atom_id res chain seq x y z
N MET A 1 -16.50 -3.53 -2.64
CA MET A 1 -15.23 -2.79 -2.66
C MET A 1 -14.16 -3.66 -3.29
N LEU A 2 -13.38 -3.11 -4.21
CA LEU A 2 -12.22 -3.79 -4.80
C LEU A 2 -11.08 -3.80 -3.77
N LYS A 3 -10.39 -4.93 -3.57
CA LYS A 3 -9.29 -5.02 -2.59
C LYS A 3 -7.95 -4.88 -3.29
N ILE A 4 -7.17 -3.86 -2.96
CA ILE A 4 -5.92 -3.55 -3.64
C ILE A 4 -4.78 -3.35 -2.65
N GLY A 5 -3.67 -4.04 -2.89
CA GLY A 5 -2.45 -3.88 -2.12
C GLY A 5 -1.59 -2.71 -2.60
N VAL A 6 -0.87 -2.05 -1.70
CA VAL A 6 0.11 -1.02 -2.03
C VAL A 6 1.43 -1.35 -1.34
N ILE A 7 2.42 -1.79 -2.12
CA ILE A 7 3.73 -2.21 -1.65
C ILE A 7 4.72 -1.07 -1.83
N GLY A 8 5.32 -0.63 -0.73
CA GLY A 8 6.28 0.47 -0.74
C GLY A 8 5.57 1.82 -0.62
N LEU A 9 5.91 2.56 0.44
CA LEU A 9 5.32 3.86 0.75
C LEU A 9 6.40 4.94 0.66
N GLY A 10 7.05 5.00 -0.50
CA GLY A 10 8.10 5.97 -0.80
C GLY A 10 7.59 7.39 -1.00
N ASN A 11 8.50 8.31 -1.31
CA ASN A 11 8.19 9.73 -1.52
C ASN A 11 7.15 9.94 -2.64
N ILE A 12 7.30 9.23 -3.78
CA ILE A 12 6.37 9.34 -4.90
C ILE A 12 4.98 8.80 -4.53
N ALA A 13 4.91 7.63 -3.89
CA ALA A 13 3.65 7.06 -3.42
C ALA A 13 2.90 8.06 -2.52
N GLN A 14 3.58 8.66 -1.55
CA GLN A 14 2.96 9.57 -0.59
C GLN A 14 2.50 10.91 -1.20
N LYS A 15 3.19 11.42 -2.22
CA LYS A 15 2.88 12.71 -2.84
C LYS A 15 1.88 12.61 -3.98
N ALA A 16 1.93 11.56 -4.78
CA ALA A 16 1.15 11.45 -6.01
C ALA A 16 0.01 10.42 -5.92
N TYR A 17 0.23 9.28 -5.27
CA TYR A 17 -0.71 8.16 -5.29
C TYR A 17 -1.65 8.17 -4.08
N LEU A 18 -1.09 8.20 -2.86
CA LEU A 18 -1.87 8.10 -1.62
C LEU A 18 -2.95 9.19 -1.48
N PRO A 19 -2.73 10.47 -1.86
CA PRO A 19 -3.79 11.48 -1.80
C PRO A 19 -5.01 11.13 -2.68
N VAL A 20 -4.76 10.55 -3.86
CA VAL A 20 -5.83 10.12 -4.78
C VAL A 20 -6.51 8.86 -4.23
N MET A 21 -5.72 7.87 -3.81
CA MET A 21 -6.23 6.61 -3.21
C MET A 21 -7.10 6.89 -1.98
N ALA A 22 -6.72 7.86 -1.14
CA ALA A 22 -7.47 8.24 0.04
C ALA A 22 -8.89 8.73 -0.31
N GLY A 23 -9.07 9.42 -1.44
CA GLY A 23 -10.37 9.85 -1.96
C GLY A 23 -11.21 8.75 -2.60
N MET A 24 -10.64 7.55 -2.80
CA MET A 24 -11.31 6.40 -3.42
C MET A 24 -11.71 5.31 -2.40
N GLN A 25 -11.63 5.60 -1.10
CA GLN A 25 -11.86 4.62 -0.03
C GLN A 25 -13.29 4.06 0.04
N ASP A 26 -14.26 4.71 -0.60
CA ASP A 26 -15.63 4.19 -0.73
C ASP A 26 -15.75 3.09 -1.80
N GLN A 27 -14.77 3.01 -2.71
CA GLN A 27 -14.75 2.07 -3.84
C GLN A 27 -13.70 0.97 -3.67
N VAL A 28 -12.57 1.30 -3.01
CA VAL A 28 -11.40 0.43 -2.88
C VAL A 28 -10.99 0.26 -1.42
N GLU A 29 -10.82 -0.99 -0.99
CA GLU A 29 -10.14 -1.35 0.26
C GLU A 29 -8.63 -1.37 0.02
N TRP A 30 -7.94 -0.30 0.40
CA TRP A 30 -6.48 -0.21 0.27
C TRP A 30 -5.79 -0.94 1.43
N ILE A 31 -4.84 -1.81 1.09
CA ILE A 31 -3.99 -2.53 2.05
C ILE A 31 -2.57 -2.01 1.90
N LEU A 32 -2.13 -1.17 2.84
CA LEU A 32 -0.79 -0.59 2.78
C LEU A 32 0.26 -1.56 3.37
N CYS A 33 1.35 -1.79 2.64
CA CYS A 33 2.45 -2.65 3.07
C CYS A 33 3.76 -1.87 3.18
N THR A 34 4.30 -1.81 4.40
CA THR A 34 5.64 -1.27 4.67
C THR A 34 6.25 -1.87 5.94
N ARG A 35 7.56 -2.10 5.90
CA ARG A 35 8.36 -2.51 7.06
C ARG A 35 8.53 -1.39 8.10
N ASN A 36 8.36 -0.13 7.69
CA ASN A 36 8.50 1.03 8.58
C ASN A 36 7.16 1.33 9.28
N ASN A 37 7.08 1.03 10.58
CA ASN A 37 5.88 1.18 11.39
C ASN A 37 5.49 2.64 11.64
N GLU A 38 6.46 3.52 11.90
CA GLU A 38 6.20 4.95 12.15
C GLU A 38 5.52 5.61 10.94
N LYS A 39 6.03 5.30 9.74
CA LYS A 39 5.47 5.78 8.49
C LYS A 39 4.04 5.28 8.29
N LEU A 40 3.78 4.02 8.62
CA LEU A 40 2.48 3.39 8.48
C LEU A 40 1.46 4.07 9.42
N GLN A 41 1.81 4.28 10.68
CA GLN A 41 0.98 5.01 11.64
C GLN A 41 0.69 6.45 11.17
N TYR A 42 1.71 7.17 10.70
CA TYR A 42 1.56 8.51 10.15
C TYR A 42 0.55 8.55 8.99
N LEU A 43 0.67 7.62 8.04
CA LEU A 43 -0.21 7.58 6.87
C LEU A 43 -1.63 7.15 7.22
N GLN A 44 -1.82 6.25 8.18
CA GLN A 44 -3.14 5.90 8.70
C GLN A 44 -3.82 7.10 9.36
N GLN A 45 -3.12 7.84 10.22
CA GLN A 45 -3.66 9.03 10.86
C GLN A 45 -3.98 10.12 9.83
N ARG A 46 -3.12 10.32 8.84
CA ARG A 46 -3.27 11.37 7.83
C ARG A 46 -4.42 11.11 6.86
N TYR A 47 -4.59 9.87 6.41
CA TYR A 47 -5.50 9.53 5.29
C TYR A 47 -6.64 8.58 5.68
N GLY A 48 -6.65 8.05 6.91
CA GLY A 48 -7.71 7.18 7.41
C GLY A 48 -7.66 5.74 6.89
N PHE A 49 -6.55 5.31 6.29
CA PHE A 49 -6.41 3.94 5.78
C PHE A 49 -6.56 2.91 6.91
N LYS A 50 -7.54 2.00 6.74
CA LYS A 50 -7.93 1.06 7.80
C LYS A 50 -7.07 -0.19 7.85
N LYS A 51 -6.52 -0.64 6.73
CA LYS A 51 -5.84 -1.93 6.62
C LYS A 51 -4.38 -1.78 6.20
N VAL A 52 -3.52 -2.42 6.98
CA VAL A 52 -2.08 -2.24 6.94
C VAL A 52 -1.38 -3.53 7.34
N VAL A 53 -0.23 -3.80 6.73
CA VAL A 53 0.60 -4.98 6.97
C VAL A 53 2.09 -4.62 6.85
N HIS A 54 2.96 -5.50 7.36
CA HIS A 54 4.40 -5.23 7.43
C HIS A 54 5.23 -6.04 6.44
N SER A 55 4.66 -7.09 5.85
CA SER A 55 5.31 -7.90 4.83
C SER A 55 4.42 -8.10 3.60
N VAL A 56 5.07 -8.41 2.48
CA VAL A 56 4.38 -8.76 1.23
C VAL A 56 3.64 -10.08 1.40
N THR A 57 4.19 -11.03 2.15
CA THR A 57 3.53 -12.30 2.49
C THR A 57 2.19 -12.06 3.16
N ASP A 58 2.15 -11.26 4.24
CA ASP A 58 0.90 -10.92 4.94
C ASP A 58 -0.10 -10.22 4.00
N LEU A 59 0.41 -9.39 3.07
CA LEU A 59 -0.44 -8.72 2.08
C LEU A 59 -1.09 -9.75 1.14
N LEU A 60 -0.34 -10.74 0.65
CA LEU A 60 -0.81 -11.74 -0.29
C LEU A 60 -1.78 -12.74 0.38
N GLU A 61 -1.60 -13.06 1.65
CA GLU A 61 -2.55 -13.88 2.43
C GLU A 61 -3.94 -13.24 2.52
N LEU A 62 -4.03 -11.91 2.42
CA LEU A 62 -5.31 -11.19 2.36
C LEU A 62 -6.00 -11.26 1.00
N ALA A 63 -5.39 -11.92 0.01
CA ALA A 63 -5.88 -12.15 -1.35
C ALA A 63 -6.41 -10.87 -2.04
N PRO A 64 -5.56 -9.85 -2.25
CA PRO A 64 -5.95 -8.66 -3.02
C PRO A 64 -6.14 -9.02 -4.50
N THR A 65 -7.01 -8.28 -5.18
CA THR A 65 -7.27 -8.45 -6.61
C THR A 65 -6.09 -7.97 -7.47
N ALA A 66 -5.38 -6.94 -7.00
CA ALA A 66 -4.17 -6.44 -7.63
C ALA A 66 -3.27 -5.74 -6.60
N VAL A 67 -2.05 -5.41 -7.00
CA VAL A 67 -1.09 -4.66 -6.18
C VAL A 67 -0.46 -3.52 -6.96
N PHE A 68 -0.26 -2.38 -6.31
CA PHE A 68 0.62 -1.31 -6.77
C PHE A 68 1.99 -1.47 -6.13
N ILE A 69 3.05 -1.51 -6.96
CA ILE A 69 4.43 -1.59 -6.49
C ILE A 69 5.08 -0.21 -6.64
N HIS A 70 5.47 0.38 -5.52
CA HIS A 70 6.15 1.68 -5.42
C HIS A 70 7.46 1.57 -4.62
N THR A 71 8.13 0.43 -4.74
CA THR A 71 9.48 0.20 -4.22
C THR A 71 10.54 0.72 -5.20
N PRO A 72 11.84 0.74 -4.84
CA PRO A 72 12.91 1.03 -5.80
C PRO A 72 12.85 0.10 -7.01
N THR A 73 13.24 0.61 -8.18
CA THR A 73 13.16 -0.10 -9.46
C THR A 73 13.85 -1.47 -9.44
N GLU A 74 15.01 -1.55 -8.79
CA GLU A 74 15.79 -2.79 -8.69
C GLU A 74 15.07 -3.94 -7.98
N THR A 75 14.05 -3.65 -7.15
CA THR A 75 13.30 -4.67 -6.42
C THR A 75 11.99 -5.05 -7.12
N HIS A 76 11.65 -4.47 -8.26
CA HIS A 76 10.36 -4.73 -8.92
C HIS A 76 10.24 -6.17 -9.43
N ALA A 77 11.29 -6.68 -10.09
CA ALA A 77 11.30 -8.03 -10.65
C ALA A 77 11.05 -9.09 -9.56
N GLN A 78 11.76 -9.00 -8.43
CA GLN A 78 11.62 -9.92 -7.30
C GLN A 78 10.23 -9.92 -6.67
N LEU A 79 9.42 -8.87 -6.86
CA LEU A 79 8.08 -8.74 -6.28
C LEU A 79 6.97 -9.24 -7.22
N ILE A 80 7.27 -9.52 -8.48
CA ILE A 80 6.31 -9.98 -9.49
C ILE A 80 6.57 -11.41 -9.97
N GLU A 81 7.71 -12.00 -9.61
CA GLU A 81 8.05 -13.42 -9.82
C GLU A 81 7.31 -14.33 -8.82
#